data_AF-A0A5J4TC70-F1
#
_entry.id   AF-A0A5J4TC70-F1
#
_cell.length_a   1.000
_cell.length_b   1.000
_cell.length_c   1.000
_cell.angle_alpha   90.00
_cell.angle_beta   90.00
_cell.angle_gamma   90.00
#
_symmetry.space_group_name_H-M   'P 1'
#
loop_
_entity.id
_entity.type
_entity.pdbx_description
1 polymer ?
#
loop_
_entity_poly.entity_id
_entity_poly.type
_entity_poly.pdbx_seq_one_letter_code
_entity_poly.pdbx_strand_id
1 'polypeptide(L)'
;QMPFWIFNLLVNTINYIGMTVRWHDWPISNKIYPTILDFFGYIDFTISWKSDGFLLGMNIVFCVLQLIAMVGIVISTLLNRTERNIAVFSFMVNLIGQLMAYPFYQPGINAFIGGYQCFGIIEGNAHTTVTIDCNKSYRLILTIICTVMMAMYLLVCGMIRLFIFAHNLKKGGIWTTQVGIFQFAQFVLITIYMFVSLLLRAYPLVTAILGLVFFTLLLLIPMFYRNFQHPRGNAVQGCAMSVVVVFYIMAVIFEATGSDKPIWLQVILWIVFGILQLTIPLLVYQLTYKMSVNEWAMRQGEVVPELTRRREQYEM
;
A
#
# COMPACT_ATOMS: atom_id res chain seq x y z
N GLN A 1 -18.16 6.09 4.96
CA GLN A 1 -17.62 4.92 4.24
C GLN A 1 -16.87 5.31 2.97
N MET A 2 -17.44 6.11 2.05
CA MET A 2 -16.70 6.67 0.90
C MET A 2 -15.40 7.43 1.30
N PRO A 3 -15.36 8.23 2.38
CA PRO A 3 -14.13 8.91 2.79
C PRO A 3 -12.99 7.96 3.18
N PHE A 4 -13.30 6.83 3.83
CA PHE A 4 -12.30 5.86 4.26
C PHE A 4 -11.59 5.21 3.06
N TRP A 5 -12.32 4.85 2.01
CA TRP A 5 -11.74 4.20 0.84
C TRP A 5 -10.91 5.14 -0.02
N ILE A 6 -11.36 6.39 -0.17
CA ILE A 6 -10.56 7.44 -0.83
C ILE A 6 -9.29 7.70 -0.02
N PHE A 7 -9.40 7.84 1.31
CA PHE A 7 -8.24 7.98 2.18
C PHE A 7 -7.28 6.80 2.05
N ASN A 8 -7.79 5.57 2.10
CA ASN A 8 -6.99 4.36 1.93
C ASN A 8 -6.28 4.32 0.57
N LEU A 9 -6.96 4.68 -0.52
CA LEU A 9 -6.36 4.71 -1.83
C LEU A 9 -5.24 5.75 -1.91
N LEU A 10 -5.49 6.97 -1.43
CA LEU A 10 -4.51 8.06 -1.44
C LEU A 10 -3.27 7.69 -0.61
N VAL A 11 -3.47 7.24 0.64
CA VAL A 11 -2.37 6.86 1.53
C VAL A 11 -1.54 5.72 0.93
N ASN A 12 -2.18 4.67 0.41
CA ASN A 12 -1.47 3.57 -0.22
C ASN A 12 -0.71 4.01 -1.49
N THR A 13 -1.33 4.84 -2.33
CA THR A 13 -0.67 5.36 -3.54
C THR A 13 0.58 6.16 -3.19
N ILE A 14 0.48 7.05 -2.20
CA ILE A 14 1.62 7.84 -1.70
C ILE A 14 2.68 6.91 -1.09
N ASN A 15 2.28 5.89 -0.33
CA ASN A 15 3.17 4.90 0.25
C ASN A 15 3.94 4.11 -0.81
N TYR A 16 3.30 3.72 -1.92
CA TYR A 16 3.95 3.01 -3.03
C TYR A 16 4.89 3.92 -3.82
N ILE A 17 4.49 5.17 -4.07
CA ILE A 17 5.39 6.19 -4.65
C ILE A 17 6.62 6.39 -3.75
N GLY A 18 6.40 6.52 -2.45
CA GLY A 18 7.47 6.70 -1.46
C GLY A 18 8.43 5.50 -1.44
N MET A 19 7.93 4.29 -1.65
CA MET A 19 8.79 3.12 -1.85
C MET A 19 9.66 3.28 -3.10
N THR A 20 9.10 3.64 -4.25
CA THR A 20 9.94 3.87 -5.43
C THR A 20 11.02 4.93 -5.16
N VAL A 21 10.65 6.03 -4.51
CA VAL A 21 11.54 7.16 -4.25
C VAL A 21 12.71 6.78 -3.35
N ARG A 22 12.44 6.07 -2.24
CA ARG A 22 13.49 5.68 -1.29
C ARG A 22 14.44 4.60 -1.79
N TRP A 23 13.98 3.73 -2.68
CA TRP A 23 14.74 2.56 -3.09
C TRP A 23 15.59 2.80 -4.35
N HIS A 24 15.29 3.87 -5.11
CA HIS A 24 15.89 4.14 -6.43
C HIS A 24 16.44 5.57 -6.59
N ASP A 25 16.53 6.33 -5.49
CA ASP A 25 17.02 7.71 -5.47
C ASP A 25 16.42 8.64 -6.56
N TRP A 26 15.18 8.33 -6.97
CA TRP A 26 14.41 9.00 -8.01
C TRP A 26 13.20 9.72 -7.38
N PRO A 27 12.78 10.93 -7.81
CA PRO A 27 13.21 11.64 -9.01
C PRO A 27 14.29 12.73 -8.82
N ILE A 28 14.80 12.92 -7.60
CA ILE A 28 15.80 13.96 -7.30
C ILE A 28 16.98 13.33 -6.56
N SER A 29 18.10 13.08 -7.23
CA SER A 29 19.34 12.65 -6.58
C SER A 29 20.21 13.87 -6.21
N ASN A 30 19.88 14.67 -5.17
CA ASN A 30 20.69 15.84 -4.72
C ASN A 30 20.19 16.51 -3.41
N LYS A 31 20.77 17.62 -2.93
CA LYS A 31 20.51 18.30 -1.62
C LYS A 31 19.04 18.51 -1.16
N ILE A 32 18.04 18.52 -2.06
CA ILE A 32 16.59 18.62 -1.72
C ILE A 32 15.99 17.23 -1.38
N TYR A 33 16.67 16.16 -1.83
CA TYR A 33 16.34 14.75 -1.62
C TYR A 33 16.09 14.37 -0.16
N PRO A 34 16.86 14.85 0.85
CA PRO A 34 16.62 14.47 2.24
C PRO A 34 15.25 14.90 2.74
N THR A 35 14.76 16.09 2.36
CA THR A 35 13.44 16.59 2.79
C THR A 35 12.30 15.77 2.19
N ILE A 36 12.42 15.41 0.91
CA ILE A 36 11.42 14.59 0.22
C ILE A 36 11.44 13.15 0.73
N LEU A 37 12.63 12.59 0.96
CA LEU A 37 12.80 11.30 1.60
C LEU A 37 12.22 11.26 3.01
N ASP A 38 12.42 12.33 3.78
CA ASP A 38 11.87 12.44 5.12
C ASP A 38 10.35 12.51 5.08
N PHE A 39 9.78 13.31 4.18
CA PHE A 39 8.32 13.33 3.97
C PHE A 39 7.77 11.92 3.71
N PHE A 40 8.31 11.19 2.74
CA PHE A 40 7.85 9.83 2.45
C PHE A 40 8.14 8.89 3.62
N GLY A 41 9.28 9.02 4.28
CA GLY A 41 9.68 8.23 5.44
C GLY A 41 8.80 8.46 6.68
N TYR A 42 8.20 9.65 6.83
CA TYR A 42 7.20 9.95 7.86
C TYR A 42 5.85 9.33 7.55
N ILE A 43 5.47 9.23 6.27
CA ILE A 43 4.19 8.64 5.88
C ILE A 43 4.21 7.12 6.04
N ASP A 44 5.31 6.48 5.66
CA ASP A 44 5.41 5.01 5.69
C ASP A 44 6.28 4.47 6.83
N PHE A 45 6.68 5.35 7.76
CA PHE A 45 7.44 5.05 8.98
C PHE A 45 8.83 4.45 8.80
N THR A 46 9.41 4.50 7.60
CA THR A 46 10.84 4.14 7.44
C THR A 46 11.77 5.16 8.08
N ILE A 47 11.29 6.35 8.48
CA ILE A 47 12.07 7.28 9.29
C ILE A 47 12.53 6.66 10.62
N SER A 48 11.78 5.66 11.12
CA SER A 48 12.17 4.86 12.28
C SER A 48 13.53 4.18 12.11
N TRP A 49 13.93 3.89 10.87
CA TRP A 49 15.20 3.27 10.54
C TRP A 49 16.41 4.22 10.69
N LYS A 50 16.21 5.49 11.05
CA LYS A 50 17.33 6.40 11.31
C LYS A 50 17.89 6.33 12.73
N SER A 51 17.15 5.77 13.68
CA SER A 51 17.55 5.75 15.10
C SER A 51 17.05 4.51 15.81
N ASP A 52 17.94 3.83 16.53
CA ASP A 52 17.64 2.66 17.34
C ASP A 52 16.48 2.88 18.32
N GLY A 53 16.50 4.02 19.03
CA GLY A 53 15.49 4.34 20.03
C GLY A 53 14.13 4.58 19.40
N PHE A 54 14.11 5.21 18.22
CA PHE A 54 12.87 5.47 17.50
C PHE A 54 12.30 4.20 16.85
N LEU A 55 13.14 3.35 16.26
CA LEU A 55 12.73 2.02 15.78
C LEU A 55 12.14 1.17 16.90
N LEU A 56 12.80 1.13 18.06
CA LEU A 56 12.30 0.40 19.22
C LEU A 56 10.93 0.92 19.68
N GLY A 57 10.78 2.25 19.79
CA GLY A 57 9.52 2.89 20.16
C GLY A 57 8.39 2.53 19.18
N MET A 58 8.65 2.62 17.88
CA MET A 58 7.66 2.26 16.85
C MET A 58 7.29 0.78 16.90
N ASN A 59 8.25 -0.13 17.07
CA ASN A 59 7.97 -1.55 17.22
C ASN A 59 7.09 -1.84 18.42
N ILE A 60 7.35 -1.21 19.58
CA ILE A 60 6.50 -1.36 20.77
C ILE A 60 5.08 -0.88 20.49
N VAL A 61 4.92 0.29 19.87
CA VAL A 61 3.59 0.85 19.54
C VAL A 61 2.81 -0.10 18.63
N PHE A 62 3.42 -0.58 17.54
CA PHE A 62 2.74 -1.50 16.62
C PHE A 62 2.45 -2.86 17.25
N CYS A 63 3.36 -3.40 18.07
CA CYS A 63 3.12 -4.63 18.83
C CYS A 63 1.91 -4.49 19.76
N VAL A 64 1.83 -3.41 20.53
CA VAL A 64 0.72 -3.16 21.46
C VAL A 64 -0.60 -2.97 20.70
N LEU A 65 -0.61 -2.17 19.62
CA LEU A 65 -1.80 -1.98 18.79
C LEU A 65 -2.29 -3.29 18.19
N GLN A 66 -1.36 -4.13 17.71
CA GLN A 66 -1.69 -5.44 17.17
C GLN A 66 -2.27 -6.38 18.23
N LEU A 67 -1.71 -6.41 19.43
CA LEU A 67 -2.24 -7.21 20.55
C LEU A 67 -3.65 -6.75 20.92
N ILE A 68 -3.88 -5.44 21.04
CA ILE A 68 -5.21 -4.88 21.30
C ILE A 68 -6.20 -5.27 20.20
N ALA A 69 -5.79 -5.17 18.93
CA ALA A 69 -6.65 -5.55 17.81
C ALA A 69 -6.99 -7.05 17.84
N MET A 70 -6.01 -7.92 18.08
CA MET A 70 -6.22 -9.38 18.15
C MET A 70 -7.13 -9.77 19.31
N VAL A 71 -6.83 -9.32 20.52
CA VAL A 71 -7.64 -9.59 21.71
C VAL A 71 -9.04 -9.01 21.53
N GLY A 72 -9.15 -7.79 20.97
CA GLY A 72 -10.43 -7.16 20.66
C GLY A 72 -11.27 -7.97 19.69
N ILE A 73 -10.69 -8.51 18.61
CA ILE A 73 -11.38 -9.35 17.63
C ILE A 73 -11.88 -10.65 18.28
N VAL A 74 -11.05 -11.29 19.11
CA VAL A 74 -11.44 -12.51 19.85
C VAL A 74 -12.60 -12.23 20.79
N ILE A 75 -12.51 -11.18 21.62
CA ILE A 75 -13.59 -10.79 22.54
C ILE A 75 -14.85 -10.45 21.75
N SER A 76 -14.75 -9.67 20.66
CA SER A 76 -15.92 -9.32 19.84
C SER A 76 -16.57 -10.57 19.23
N THR A 77 -15.79 -11.58 18.87
CA THR A 77 -16.30 -12.86 18.34
C THR A 77 -17.04 -13.65 19.42
N LEU A 78 -16.50 -13.71 20.64
CA LEU A 78 -17.14 -14.37 21.78
C LEU A 78 -18.42 -13.67 22.23
N LEU A 79 -18.42 -12.33 22.25
CA LEU A 79 -19.60 -11.53 22.59
C LEU A 79 -20.71 -11.70 21.55
N ASN A 80 -20.37 -11.77 20.26
CA ASN A 80 -21.36 -12.05 19.22
C ASN A 80 -21.98 -13.45 19.36
N ARG A 81 -21.21 -14.46 19.78
CA ARG A 81 -21.75 -15.81 20.03
C ARG A 81 -22.73 -15.87 21.20
N THR A 82 -22.62 -14.96 22.16
CA THR A 82 -23.49 -14.91 23.35
C THR A 82 -24.64 -13.92 23.19
N GLU A 83 -24.84 -13.38 21.98
CA GLU A 83 -25.83 -12.33 21.66
C GLU A 83 -25.71 -11.04 22.50
N ARG A 84 -24.64 -10.91 23.31
CA ARG A 84 -24.30 -9.72 24.09
C ARG A 84 -23.48 -8.77 23.24
N ASN A 85 -24.08 -8.24 22.18
CA ASN A 85 -23.37 -7.34 21.28
C ASN A 85 -23.23 -5.94 21.88
N ILE A 86 -22.01 -5.57 22.28
CA ILE A 86 -21.67 -4.18 22.65
C ILE A 86 -21.28 -3.45 21.37
N ALA A 87 -22.25 -2.79 20.74
CA ALA A 87 -22.08 -2.16 19.42
C ALA A 87 -20.88 -1.20 19.34
N VAL A 88 -20.63 -0.42 20.39
CA VAL A 88 -19.50 0.53 20.44
C VAL A 88 -18.15 -0.20 20.48
N PHE A 89 -18.03 -1.25 21.29
CA PHE A 89 -16.80 -2.04 21.39
C PHE A 89 -16.48 -2.73 20.06
N SER A 90 -17.47 -3.41 19.46
CA SER A 90 -17.28 -4.07 18.17
C SER A 90 -16.96 -3.07 17.05
N PHE A 91 -17.56 -1.88 17.07
CA PHE A 91 -17.21 -0.81 16.13
C PHE A 91 -15.75 -0.37 16.27
N MET A 92 -15.27 -0.11 17.49
CA MET A 92 -13.90 0.34 17.74
C MET A 92 -12.86 -0.71 17.34
N VAL A 93 -13.09 -1.98 17.70
CA VAL A 93 -12.21 -3.10 17.31
C VAL A 93 -12.15 -3.24 15.80
N ASN A 94 -13.29 -3.16 15.11
CA ASN A 94 -13.34 -3.24 13.65
C ASN A 94 -12.65 -2.05 12.98
N LEU A 95 -12.79 -0.84 13.53
CA LEU A 95 -12.12 0.34 13.02
C LEU A 95 -10.60 0.21 13.12
N ILE A 96 -10.09 -0.20 14.29
CA ILE A 96 -8.65 -0.43 14.51
C ILE A 96 -8.14 -1.50 13.55
N GLY A 97 -8.84 -2.64 13.44
CA GLY A 97 -8.47 -3.72 12.53
C GLY A 97 -8.43 -3.28 11.06
N GLN A 98 -9.39 -2.46 10.62
CA GLN A 98 -9.40 -1.89 9.27
C GLN A 98 -8.28 -0.87 9.06
N LEU A 99 -8.02 0.02 10.02
CA LEU A 99 -6.94 0.99 9.89
C LEU A 99 -5.57 0.30 9.76
N MET A 100 -5.32 -0.73 10.57
CA MET A 100 -4.10 -1.53 10.50
C MET A 100 -4.01 -2.35 9.22
N ALA A 101 -5.09 -3.03 8.83
CA ALA A 101 -5.08 -3.88 7.64
C ALA A 101 -5.03 -3.10 6.32
N TYR A 102 -5.42 -1.83 6.28
CA TYR A 102 -5.54 -1.03 5.05
C TYR A 102 -4.50 0.12 4.99
N PRO A 103 -4.78 1.37 5.44
CA PRO A 103 -3.87 2.49 5.23
C PRO A 103 -2.56 2.37 6.03
N PHE A 104 -2.59 1.75 7.21
CA PHE A 104 -1.42 1.55 8.06
C PHE A 104 -0.75 0.19 7.87
N TYR A 105 -1.14 -0.55 6.84
CA TYR A 105 -0.55 -1.85 6.55
C TYR A 105 0.95 -1.74 6.28
N GLN A 106 1.32 -0.96 5.26
CA GLN A 106 2.71 -0.76 4.87
C GLN A 106 3.53 -0.06 5.97
N PRO A 107 3.05 1.03 6.63
CA PRO A 107 3.75 1.60 7.78
C PRO A 107 4.04 0.58 8.89
N GLY A 108 3.09 -0.30 9.21
CA GLY A 108 3.28 -1.36 10.21
C GLY A 108 4.33 -2.37 9.77
N ILE A 109 4.30 -2.82 8.51
CA ILE A 109 5.31 -3.73 7.97
C ILE A 109 6.71 -3.08 7.98
N ASN A 110 6.82 -1.80 7.62
CA ASN A 110 8.11 -1.09 7.66
C ASN A 110 8.69 -0.98 9.06
N ALA A 111 7.86 -0.74 10.08
CA ALA A 111 8.33 -0.74 11.46
C ALA A 111 8.98 -2.08 11.80
N PHE A 112 8.28 -3.20 11.56
CA PHE A 112 8.82 -4.54 11.81
C PHE A 112 10.04 -4.87 10.94
N ILE A 113 10.01 -4.50 9.65
CA ILE A 113 11.09 -4.76 8.71
C ILE A 113 12.38 -4.01 9.10
N GLY A 114 12.28 -2.88 9.81
CA GLY A 114 13.44 -2.11 10.26
C GLY A 114 14.46 -2.93 11.05
N GLY A 115 14.02 -3.96 11.79
CA GLY A 115 14.93 -4.86 12.51
C GLY A 115 15.84 -5.69 11.58
N TYR A 116 15.39 -5.97 10.35
CA TYR A 116 16.16 -6.74 9.37
C TYR A 116 17.17 -5.91 8.59
N GLN A 117 17.15 -4.58 8.71
CA GLN A 117 18.15 -3.71 8.07
C GLN A 117 19.58 -4.14 8.43
N CYS A 118 19.80 -4.63 9.65
CA CYS A 118 21.12 -5.13 10.08
C CYS A 118 21.61 -6.36 9.34
N PHE A 119 20.69 -7.20 8.85
CA PHE A 119 21.01 -8.46 8.19
C PHE A 119 21.03 -8.32 6.66
N GLY A 120 20.49 -7.21 6.12
CA GLY A 120 20.44 -6.92 4.69
C GLY A 120 21.51 -5.96 4.18
N ILE A 121 22.41 -5.47 5.05
CA ILE A 121 23.49 -4.56 4.67
C ILE A 121 24.75 -5.35 4.33
N ILE A 122 25.29 -5.09 3.14
CA ILE A 122 26.62 -5.54 2.72
C ILE A 122 27.60 -4.41 3.05
N GLU A 123 28.64 -4.69 3.83
CA GLU A 123 29.67 -3.70 4.15
C GLU A 123 30.34 -3.14 2.88
N GLY A 124 30.46 -1.81 2.79
CA GLY A 124 31.21 -1.14 1.72
C GLY A 124 30.41 -0.53 0.55
N ASN A 125 29.07 -0.58 0.56
CA ASN A 125 28.25 0.07 -0.49
C ASN A 125 27.56 1.36 0.03
N ALA A 126 27.62 2.45 -0.75
CA ALA A 126 27.01 3.73 -0.38
C ALA A 126 25.46 3.72 -0.41
N HIS A 127 24.84 2.77 -1.12
CA HIS A 127 23.38 2.55 -1.07
C HIS A 127 22.92 1.75 0.17
N THR A 128 23.85 1.46 1.10
CA THR A 128 23.61 0.74 2.35
C THR A 128 24.08 1.53 3.57
N THR A 129 23.98 2.86 3.59
CA THR A 129 24.42 3.66 4.75
C THR A 129 23.80 3.15 6.04
N VAL A 130 24.63 2.56 6.90
CA VAL A 130 24.24 2.01 8.20
C VAL A 130 23.91 3.17 9.13
N THR A 131 22.61 3.50 9.24
CA THR A 131 22.14 4.45 10.25
C THR A 131 21.89 3.77 11.61
N ILE A 132 21.73 2.44 11.62
CA ILE A 132 21.35 1.63 12.78
C ILE A 132 22.56 0.78 13.18
N ASP A 133 23.20 1.04 14.32
CA ASP A 133 24.37 0.31 14.86
C ASP A 133 24.19 -1.23 15.03
N CYS A 134 24.73 -2.01 14.08
CA CYS A 134 24.51 -3.46 14.00
C CYS A 134 25.19 -4.27 15.13
N ASN A 135 26.00 -3.66 15.99
CA ASN A 135 26.80 -4.38 17.00
C ASN A 135 26.08 -4.62 18.34
N LYS A 136 24.84 -4.12 18.50
CA LYS A 136 24.13 -4.19 19.80
C LYS A 136 23.39 -5.51 20.01
N SER A 137 23.67 -6.17 21.14
CA SER A 137 23.15 -7.51 21.48
C SER A 137 21.62 -7.60 21.59
N TYR A 138 20.93 -6.54 22.00
CA TYR A 138 19.46 -6.54 22.12
C TYR A 138 18.73 -6.61 20.77
N ARG A 139 19.42 -6.39 19.65
CA ARG A 139 18.81 -6.41 18.31
C ARG A 139 18.42 -7.78 17.84
N LEU A 140 19.21 -8.80 18.18
CA LEU A 140 18.86 -10.17 17.84
C LEU A 140 17.52 -10.54 18.49
N ILE A 141 17.38 -10.24 19.78
CA ILE A 141 16.15 -10.46 20.55
C ILE A 141 14.99 -9.67 19.94
N LEU A 142 15.18 -8.38 19.65
CA LEU A 142 14.14 -7.54 19.06
C LEU A 142 13.72 -8.05 17.68
N THR A 143 14.66 -8.50 16.86
CA THR A 143 14.37 -9.05 15.52
C THR A 143 13.56 -10.32 15.62
N ILE A 144 13.90 -11.24 16.55
CA ILE A 144 13.12 -12.46 16.78
C ILE A 144 11.68 -12.11 17.18
N ILE A 145 11.50 -11.23 18.17
CA ILE A 145 10.16 -10.80 18.61
C ILE A 145 9.39 -10.15 17.47
N CYS A 146 10.00 -9.22 16.74
CA CYS A 146 9.37 -8.53 15.61
C CYS A 146 9.03 -9.51 14.48
N THR A 147 9.85 -10.56 14.26
CA THR A 147 9.55 -11.62 13.28
C THR A 147 8.24 -12.33 13.62
N VAL A 148 8.10 -12.76 14.87
CA VAL A 148 6.91 -13.47 15.36
C VAL A 148 5.68 -12.56 15.29
N MET A 149 5.81 -11.31 15.73
CA MET A 149 4.72 -10.33 15.70
C MET A 149 4.30 -9.99 14.27
N MET A 150 5.26 -9.80 13.37
CA MET A 150 5.01 -9.56 11.95
C MET A 150 4.32 -10.76 11.28
N ALA A 151 4.74 -11.99 11.57
CA ALA A 151 4.05 -13.19 11.09
C ALA A 151 2.58 -13.23 11.54
N MET A 152 2.31 -12.95 12.82
CA MET A 152 0.94 -12.80 13.31
C MET A 152 0.20 -11.64 12.63
N TYR A 153 0.89 -10.53 12.33
CA TYR A 153 0.31 -9.34 11.73
C TYR A 153 -0.16 -9.62 10.30
N LEU A 154 0.69 -10.31 9.54
CA LEU A 154 0.41 -10.77 8.18
C LEU A 154 -0.78 -11.73 8.17
N LEU A 155 -0.86 -12.68 9.10
CA LEU A 155 -1.99 -13.61 9.21
C LEU A 155 -3.30 -12.86 9.49
N VAL A 156 -3.31 -11.96 10.48
CA VAL A 156 -4.52 -11.20 10.85
C VAL A 156 -4.94 -10.26 9.72
N CYS A 157 -4.02 -9.50 9.14
CA CYS A 157 -4.33 -8.62 8.01
C CYS A 157 -4.80 -9.41 6.78
N GLY A 158 -4.16 -10.55 6.49
CA GLY A 158 -4.54 -11.46 5.44
C GLY A 158 -5.97 -11.97 5.62
N MET A 159 -6.33 -12.42 6.83
CA MET A 159 -7.70 -12.84 7.15
C MET A 159 -8.71 -11.70 7.00
N ILE A 160 -8.40 -10.49 7.50
CA ILE A 160 -9.29 -9.32 7.39
C ILE A 160 -9.54 -8.95 5.91
N ARG A 161 -8.49 -8.99 5.07
CA ARG A 161 -8.57 -8.67 3.65
C ARG A 161 -9.25 -9.77 2.82
N LEU A 162 -9.05 -11.03 3.19
CA LEU A 162 -9.64 -12.18 2.49
C LEU A 162 -11.13 -12.33 2.83
N PHE A 163 -11.48 -12.27 4.12
CA PHE A 163 -12.84 -12.54 4.59
C PHE A 163 -13.73 -11.32 4.65
N ILE A 164 -13.18 -10.11 4.45
CA ILE A 164 -13.91 -8.84 4.42
C ILE A 164 -15.07 -8.87 5.45
N PHE A 165 -14.76 -8.67 6.73
CA PHE A 165 -15.75 -8.73 7.81
C PHE A 165 -16.91 -7.72 7.69
N ALA A 166 -16.90 -6.88 6.64
CA ALA A 166 -18.00 -6.01 6.30
C ALA A 166 -18.95 -6.66 5.29
N HIS A 167 -20.07 -7.19 5.79
CA HIS A 167 -21.34 -7.29 5.05
C HIS A 167 -21.72 -5.98 4.32
N ASN A 168 -21.10 -4.85 4.70
CA ASN A 168 -21.26 -3.52 4.13
C ASN A 168 -20.46 -3.25 2.85
N LEU A 169 -19.51 -4.10 2.43
CA LEU A 169 -18.83 -3.85 1.15
C LEU A 169 -19.77 -4.01 -0.04
N LYS A 170 -20.79 -4.89 0.05
CA LYS A 170 -21.89 -4.98 -0.92
C LYS A 170 -22.80 -3.74 -0.99
N LYS A 171 -22.70 -2.77 -0.07
CA LYS A 171 -23.56 -1.56 -0.01
C LYS A 171 -22.78 -0.23 -0.11
N GLY A 172 -21.47 -0.28 -0.32
CA GLY A 172 -20.52 0.85 -0.27
C GLY A 172 -20.27 1.62 -1.57
N GLY A 173 -21.31 2.06 -2.30
CA GLY A 173 -21.19 3.01 -3.41
C GLY A 173 -20.10 2.66 -4.45
N ILE A 174 -19.30 3.65 -4.87
CA ILE A 174 -18.28 3.44 -5.93
C ILE A 174 -17.19 2.41 -5.58
N TRP A 175 -17.00 2.11 -4.29
CA TRP A 175 -15.95 1.21 -3.77
C TRP A 175 -16.49 -0.16 -3.39
N THR A 176 -17.73 -0.50 -3.76
CA THR A 176 -18.29 -1.81 -3.51
C THR A 176 -17.51 -2.87 -4.26
N THR A 177 -16.80 -3.74 -3.53
CA THR A 177 -16.03 -4.83 -4.12
C THR A 177 -16.90 -6.06 -4.36
N GLN A 178 -16.63 -6.77 -5.46
CA GLN A 178 -17.27 -8.05 -5.77
C GLN A 178 -16.66 -9.21 -4.97
N VAL A 179 -15.33 -9.19 -4.78
CA VAL A 179 -14.57 -10.25 -4.12
C VAL A 179 -13.39 -9.66 -3.33
N GLY A 180 -13.01 -10.30 -2.21
CA GLY A 180 -11.83 -9.91 -1.42
C GLY A 180 -10.47 -10.33 -2.00
N ILE A 181 -10.48 -11.12 -3.07
CA ILE A 181 -9.28 -11.63 -3.73
C ILE A 181 -8.34 -10.50 -4.15
N PHE A 182 -8.86 -9.36 -4.62
CA PHE A 182 -8.00 -8.24 -5.00
C PHE A 182 -7.26 -7.61 -3.83
N GLN A 183 -7.96 -7.35 -2.73
CA GLN A 183 -7.35 -6.74 -1.53
C GLN A 183 -6.29 -7.67 -0.95
N PHE A 184 -6.55 -8.98 -1.02
CA PHE A 184 -5.60 -10.03 -0.66
C PHE A 184 -4.41 -10.09 -1.63
N ALA A 185 -4.63 -10.04 -2.95
CA ALA A 185 -3.56 -10.03 -3.95
C ALA A 185 -2.67 -8.79 -3.81
N GLN A 186 -3.27 -7.62 -3.59
CA GLN A 186 -2.54 -6.39 -3.27
C GLN A 186 -1.67 -6.56 -2.02
N PHE A 187 -2.23 -7.13 -0.96
CA PHE A 187 -1.48 -7.45 0.26
C PHE A 187 -0.30 -8.38 -0.02
N VAL A 188 -0.52 -9.52 -0.68
CA VAL A 188 0.53 -10.51 -0.96
C VAL A 188 1.64 -9.91 -1.82
N LEU A 189 1.27 -9.25 -2.93
CA LEU A 189 2.24 -8.70 -3.88
C LEU A 189 3.12 -7.62 -3.24
N ILE A 190 2.53 -6.69 -2.48
CA ILE A 190 3.31 -5.63 -1.81
C ILE A 190 4.24 -6.24 -0.75
N THR A 191 3.76 -7.21 0.01
CA THR A 191 4.56 -7.85 1.07
C THR A 191 5.79 -8.53 0.47
N ILE A 192 5.58 -9.36 -0.56
CA ILE A 192 6.67 -10.04 -1.27
C ILE A 192 7.63 -8.99 -1.82
N TYR A 193 7.12 -7.95 -2.47
CA TYR A 193 7.96 -6.90 -3.04
C TYR A 193 8.80 -6.18 -1.98
N MET A 194 8.27 -5.86 -0.80
CA MET A 194 9.03 -5.22 0.28
C MET A 194 10.19 -6.10 0.77
N PHE A 195 9.95 -7.40 0.99
CA PHE A 195 11.01 -8.32 1.41
C PHE A 195 12.06 -8.55 0.33
N VAL A 196 11.62 -8.79 -0.91
CA VAL A 196 12.53 -9.00 -2.04
C VAL A 196 13.36 -7.74 -2.28
N SER A 197 12.75 -6.56 -2.19
CA SER A 197 13.48 -5.30 -2.31
C SER A 197 14.54 -5.20 -1.23
N LEU A 198 14.21 -5.53 0.02
CA LEU A 198 15.18 -5.50 1.13
C LEU A 198 16.38 -6.39 0.90
N LEU A 199 16.15 -7.61 0.43
CA LEU A 199 17.21 -8.58 0.14
C LEU A 199 18.05 -8.17 -1.08
N LEU A 200 17.43 -7.55 -2.08
CA LEU A 200 18.08 -7.13 -3.33
C LEU A 200 18.40 -5.64 -3.36
N ARG A 201 18.52 -4.96 -2.20
CA ARG A 201 18.78 -3.51 -2.14
C ARG A 201 20.07 -3.11 -2.86
N ALA A 202 21.07 -4.00 -2.88
CA ALA A 202 22.32 -3.79 -3.61
C ALA A 202 22.15 -3.75 -5.14
N TYR A 203 21.00 -4.18 -5.66
CA TYR A 203 20.68 -4.24 -7.08
C TYR A 203 19.43 -3.39 -7.39
N PRO A 204 19.53 -2.05 -7.30
CA PRO A 204 18.38 -1.15 -7.40
C PRO A 204 17.65 -1.25 -8.75
N LEU A 205 18.36 -1.53 -9.84
CA LEU A 205 17.74 -1.78 -11.14
C LEU A 205 16.84 -3.03 -11.13
N VAL A 206 17.27 -4.11 -10.47
CA VAL A 206 16.48 -5.35 -10.38
C VAL A 206 15.22 -5.12 -9.57
N THR A 207 15.33 -4.41 -8.43
CA THR A 207 14.18 -4.08 -7.59
C THR A 207 13.24 -3.08 -8.27
N ALA A 208 13.73 -2.20 -9.17
CA ALA A 208 12.91 -1.31 -9.98
C ALA A 208 12.09 -2.10 -11.02
N ILE A 209 12.72 -3.05 -11.72
CA ILE A 209 12.04 -3.92 -12.69
C ILE A 209 10.99 -4.79 -12.01
N LEU A 210 11.33 -5.41 -10.86
CA LEU A 210 10.37 -6.18 -10.08
C LEU A 210 9.19 -5.33 -9.61
N GLY A 211 9.46 -4.11 -9.12
CA GLY A 211 8.40 -3.18 -8.73
C GLY A 211 7.49 -2.84 -9.90
N LEU A 212 8.06 -2.54 -11.07
CA LEU A 212 7.31 -2.30 -12.30
C LEU A 212 6.39 -3.47 -12.64
N VAL A 213 6.90 -4.70 -12.60
CA VAL A 213 6.10 -5.91 -12.86
C VAL A 213 4.95 -6.04 -11.86
N PHE A 214 5.23 -5.94 -10.56
CA PHE A 214 4.24 -6.12 -9.50
C PHE A 214 3.13 -5.06 -9.57
N PHE A 215 3.48 -3.78 -9.73
CA PHE A 215 2.50 -2.71 -9.82
C PHE A 215 1.75 -2.70 -11.15
N THR A 216 2.37 -3.18 -12.23
CA THR A 216 1.65 -3.42 -13.50
C THR A 216 0.63 -4.54 -13.33
N LEU A 217 0.97 -5.64 -12.67
CA LEU A 217 0.00 -6.69 -12.34
C LEU A 217 -1.16 -6.11 -11.52
N LEU A 218 -0.88 -5.30 -10.48
CA LEU A 218 -1.91 -4.64 -9.67
C LEU A 218 -2.77 -3.65 -10.45
N LEU A 219 -2.23 -3.01 -11.49
CA LEU A 219 -2.97 -2.16 -12.42
C LEU A 219 -3.90 -3.00 -13.33
N LEU A 220 -3.45 -4.15 -13.80
CA LEU A 220 -4.22 -5.00 -14.70
C LEU A 220 -5.46 -5.60 -14.01
N ILE A 221 -5.42 -5.86 -12.70
CA ILE A 221 -6.57 -6.45 -11.99
C ILE A 221 -7.83 -5.56 -12.08
N PRO A 222 -7.83 -4.27 -11.67
CA PRO A 222 -9.02 -3.42 -11.81
C PRO A 222 -9.40 -3.18 -13.29
N MET A 223 -8.46 -3.27 -14.23
CA MET A 223 -8.74 -3.15 -15.67
C MET A 223 -9.53 -4.34 -16.24
N PHE A 224 -9.08 -5.56 -15.97
CA PHE A 224 -9.61 -6.77 -16.61
C PHE A 224 -10.55 -7.56 -15.69
N TYR A 225 -10.14 -7.77 -14.44
CA TYR A 225 -10.91 -8.53 -13.46
C TYR A 225 -12.02 -7.70 -12.79
N ARG A 226 -11.90 -6.36 -12.79
CA ARG A 226 -12.96 -5.41 -12.40
C ARG A 226 -13.51 -5.66 -11.00
N ASN A 227 -12.65 -5.47 -10.01
CA ASN A 227 -12.95 -5.79 -8.61
C ASN A 227 -14.09 -5.01 -8.00
N PHE A 228 -14.39 -3.81 -8.51
CA PHE A 228 -15.46 -2.95 -8.02
C PHE A 228 -16.71 -3.10 -8.88
N GLN A 229 -17.89 -3.07 -8.25
CA GLN A 229 -19.16 -3.07 -8.94
C GLN A 229 -19.38 -1.80 -9.77
N HIS A 230 -18.86 -0.66 -9.30
CA HIS A 230 -18.98 0.58 -10.05
C HIS A 230 -17.82 0.74 -11.06
N PRO A 231 -18.10 1.02 -12.34
CA PRO A 231 -17.07 1.28 -13.34
C PRO A 231 -16.09 2.40 -12.94
N ARG A 232 -16.61 3.44 -12.28
CA ARG A 232 -15.77 4.54 -11.76
C ARG A 232 -14.82 4.07 -10.66
N GLY A 233 -15.18 3.10 -9.82
CA GLY A 233 -14.30 2.55 -8.79
C GLY A 233 -13.09 1.85 -9.40
N ASN A 234 -13.32 1.00 -10.41
CA ASN A 234 -12.25 0.35 -11.17
C ASN A 234 -11.36 1.38 -11.87
N ALA A 235 -11.96 2.38 -12.52
CA ALA A 235 -11.21 3.42 -13.23
C ALA A 235 -10.34 4.27 -12.29
N VAL A 236 -10.86 4.67 -11.12
CA VAL A 236 -10.07 5.42 -10.13
C VAL A 236 -8.95 4.56 -9.54
N GLN A 237 -9.20 3.29 -9.24
CA GLN A 237 -8.15 2.37 -8.78
C GLN A 237 -7.07 2.15 -9.84
N GLY A 238 -7.47 1.90 -11.10
CA GLY A 238 -6.54 1.76 -12.22
C GLY A 238 -5.70 3.02 -12.42
N CYS A 239 -6.34 4.19 -12.38
CA CYS A 239 -5.64 5.48 -12.43
C CYS A 239 -4.59 5.61 -11.30
N ALA A 240 -4.97 5.33 -10.05
CA ALA A 240 -4.02 5.39 -8.94
C ALA A 240 -2.83 4.42 -9.09
N MET A 241 -3.08 3.17 -9.50
CA MET A 241 -1.98 2.22 -9.74
C MET A 241 -1.10 2.64 -10.92
N SER A 242 -1.69 3.23 -11.96
CA SER A 242 -0.92 3.71 -13.11
C SER A 242 0.01 4.89 -12.76
N VAL A 243 -0.38 5.73 -11.80
CA VAL A 243 0.53 6.76 -11.24
C VAL A 243 1.77 6.06 -10.67
N VAL A 244 1.59 5.03 -9.85
CA VAL A 244 2.71 4.26 -9.25
C VAL A 244 3.55 3.58 -10.34
N VAL A 245 2.92 3.00 -11.36
CA VAL A 245 3.62 2.37 -12.49
C VAL A 245 4.52 3.38 -13.22
N VAL A 246 4.07 4.61 -13.45
CA VAL A 246 4.91 5.65 -14.07
C VAL A 246 6.17 5.94 -13.24
N PHE A 247 6.04 6.01 -11.91
CA PHE A 247 7.21 6.14 -11.03
C PHE A 247 8.20 4.99 -11.21
N TYR A 248 7.72 3.75 -11.31
CA TYR A 248 8.58 2.59 -11.53
C TYR A 248 9.18 2.53 -12.93
N ILE A 249 8.46 2.95 -13.99
CA ILE A 249 9.02 3.10 -15.33
C ILE A 249 10.22 4.05 -15.28
N MET A 250 10.03 5.21 -14.64
CA MET A 250 11.11 6.18 -14.52
C MET A 250 12.24 5.70 -13.63
N ALA A 251 11.97 4.96 -12.55
CA ALA A 251 13.01 4.35 -11.73
C ALA A 251 13.87 3.37 -12.55
N VAL A 252 13.26 2.52 -13.38
CA VAL A 252 14.00 1.61 -14.27
C VAL A 252 14.88 2.40 -15.24
N ILE A 253 14.33 3.44 -15.89
CA ILE A 253 15.10 4.29 -16.80
C ILE A 253 16.26 4.97 -16.06
N PHE A 254 15.98 5.52 -14.87
CA PHE A 254 16.97 6.23 -14.07
C PHE A 254 18.12 5.34 -13.61
N GLU A 255 17.81 4.13 -13.13
CA GLU A 255 18.81 3.15 -12.71
C GLU A 255 19.60 2.59 -13.91
N ALA A 256 18.93 2.32 -15.04
CA ALA A 256 19.57 1.82 -16.26
C ALA A 256 20.54 2.84 -16.88
N THR A 257 20.33 4.12 -16.62
CA THR A 257 21.17 5.22 -17.15
C THR A 257 22.46 5.42 -16.34
N GLY A 258 22.63 4.75 -15.19
CA GLY A 258 23.84 4.81 -14.36
C GLY A 258 23.95 6.08 -13.50
N SER A 259 24.94 6.15 -12.59
CA SER A 259 25.06 7.20 -11.57
C SER A 259 25.49 8.57 -12.12
N ASP A 260 26.36 8.59 -13.14
CA ASP A 260 26.96 9.82 -13.67
C ASP A 260 26.10 10.46 -14.76
N LYS A 261 24.99 11.07 -14.32
CA LYS A 261 24.02 11.70 -15.23
C LYS A 261 24.34 13.19 -15.42
N PRO A 262 24.61 13.65 -16.65
CA PRO A 262 24.75 15.07 -16.89
C PRO A 262 23.42 15.80 -16.67
N ILE A 263 23.48 17.07 -16.29
CA ILE A 263 22.29 17.87 -15.91
C ILE A 263 21.24 17.88 -17.02
N TRP A 264 21.65 18.00 -18.28
CA TRP A 264 20.73 18.02 -19.42
C TRP A 264 19.90 16.73 -19.51
N LEU A 265 20.48 15.58 -19.18
CA LEU A 265 19.78 14.28 -19.18
C LEU A 265 18.77 14.22 -18.04
N GLN A 266 19.13 14.74 -16.86
CA GLN A 266 18.18 14.85 -15.74
C GLN A 266 16.96 15.71 -16.13
N VAL A 267 17.18 16.85 -16.79
CA VAL A 267 16.08 17.72 -17.27
C VAL A 267 15.17 16.98 -18.26
N ILE A 268 15.73 16.23 -19.21
CA ILE A 268 14.95 15.44 -20.16
C ILE A 268 14.12 14.37 -19.44
N LEU A 269 14.71 13.65 -18.48
CA LEU A 269 13.99 12.63 -17.70
C LEU A 269 12.81 13.24 -16.93
N TRP A 270 12.94 14.46 -16.42
CA TRP A 270 11.85 15.19 -15.76
C TRP A 270 10.72 15.58 -16.72
N ILE A 271 11.07 16.05 -17.92
CA ILE A 271 10.08 16.38 -18.96
C ILE A 271 9.31 15.12 -19.36
N VAL A 272 10.03 14.02 -19.62
CA VAL A 272 9.44 12.72 -19.96
C VAL A 272 8.53 12.24 -18.83
N PHE A 273 8.99 12.31 -17.57
CA PHE A 273 8.18 11.96 -16.42
C PHE A 273 6.88 12.78 -16.36
N GLY A 274 6.94 14.10 -16.54
CA GLY A 274 5.76 14.96 -16.56
C GLY A 274 4.74 14.54 -17.64
N ILE A 275 5.22 14.24 -18.84
CA ILE A 275 4.36 13.77 -19.94
C ILE A 275 3.73 12.41 -19.59
N LEU A 276 4.52 11.44 -19.14
CA LEU A 276 4.03 10.11 -18.79
C LEU A 276 3.03 10.16 -17.63
N GLN A 277 3.32 11.00 -16.62
CA GLN A 277 2.51 11.13 -15.41
C GLN A 277 1.14 11.77 -15.67
N LEU A 278 1.01 12.57 -16.73
CA LEU A 278 -0.26 13.13 -17.18
C LEU A 278 -1.00 12.20 -18.15
N THR A 279 -0.29 11.62 -19.11
CA THR A 279 -0.89 10.85 -20.20
C THR A 279 -1.33 9.45 -19.78
N ILE A 280 -0.46 8.68 -19.12
CA ILE A 280 -0.74 7.28 -18.79
C ILE A 280 -1.93 7.17 -17.83
N PRO A 281 -2.01 7.90 -16.71
CA PRO A 281 -3.15 7.78 -15.80
C PRO A 281 -4.48 8.21 -16.41
N LEU A 282 -4.47 9.25 -17.26
CA LEU A 282 -5.65 9.69 -17.96
C LEU A 282 -6.15 8.63 -18.95
N LEU A 283 -5.25 8.06 -19.75
CA LEU A 283 -5.57 7.00 -20.72
C LEU A 283 -6.05 5.74 -20.02
N VAL A 284 -5.37 5.31 -18.95
CA VAL A 284 -5.78 4.15 -18.14
C VAL A 284 -7.15 4.38 -17.54
N TYR A 285 -7.43 5.56 -16.99
CA TYR A 285 -8.75 5.88 -16.44
C TYR A 285 -9.84 5.72 -17.51
N GLN A 286 -9.66 6.37 -18.66
CA GLN A 286 -10.64 6.34 -19.75
C GLN A 286 -10.83 4.93 -20.31
N LEU A 287 -9.74 4.19 -20.53
CA LEU A 287 -9.77 2.83 -21.03
C LEU A 287 -10.48 1.90 -20.02
N THR A 288 -10.08 1.95 -18.75
CA THR A 288 -10.69 1.13 -17.68
C THR A 288 -12.17 1.42 -17.54
N TYR A 289 -12.55 2.70 -17.58
CA TYR A 289 -13.94 3.12 -17.51
C TYR A 289 -14.73 2.60 -18.71
N LYS A 290 -14.23 2.79 -19.94
CA LYS A 290 -14.89 2.34 -21.17
C LYS A 290 -15.00 0.82 -21.24
N MET A 291 -13.94 0.08 -20.88
CA MET A 291 -13.96 -1.38 -20.80
C MET A 291 -14.95 -1.86 -19.74
N SER A 292 -14.93 -1.26 -18.55
CA SER A 292 -15.86 -1.59 -17.49
C SER A 292 -17.31 -1.37 -17.92
N VAL A 293 -17.62 -0.26 -18.60
CA VAL A 293 -18.98 0.04 -19.10
C VAL A 293 -19.38 -0.87 -20.26
N ASN A 294 -18.49 -1.10 -21.24
CA ASN A 294 -18.81 -1.87 -22.45
C ASN A 294 -19.00 -3.37 -22.17
N GLU A 295 -18.18 -3.93 -21.28
CA GLU A 295 -18.31 -5.34 -20.90
C GLU A 295 -19.30 -5.55 -19.74
N TRP A 296 -19.60 -4.51 -18.95
CA TRP A 296 -20.85 -4.45 -18.18
C TRP A 296 -22.01 -3.99 -19.07
N ALA A 297 -22.21 -4.70 -20.18
CA ALA A 297 -23.55 -4.86 -20.68
C ALA A 297 -24.33 -5.65 -19.62
N MET A 298 -24.82 -4.95 -18.59
CA MET A 298 -26.11 -5.30 -18.03
C MET A 298 -27.00 -5.61 -19.22
N ARG A 299 -27.57 -6.81 -19.27
CA ARG A 299 -28.56 -7.09 -20.32
C ARG A 299 -29.61 -5.99 -20.26
N GLN A 300 -30.13 -5.53 -21.41
CA GLN A 300 -31.22 -4.56 -21.42
C GLN A 300 -32.30 -5.01 -20.43
N GLY A 301 -32.48 -4.27 -19.32
CA GLY A 301 -33.42 -4.59 -18.24
C GLY A 301 -32.80 -4.96 -16.88
N GLU A 302 -31.50 -5.23 -16.79
CA GLU A 302 -30.83 -5.35 -15.50
C GLU A 302 -30.60 -3.96 -14.90
N VAL A 303 -31.08 -3.75 -13.68
CA VAL A 303 -30.93 -2.50 -12.94
C VAL A 303 -29.68 -2.66 -12.07
N VAL A 304 -28.70 -1.76 -12.23
CA VAL A 304 -27.64 -1.63 -11.23
C VAL A 304 -28.39 -1.45 -9.91
N PRO A 305 -28.06 -2.15 -8.82
CA PRO A 305 -28.58 -1.80 -7.50
C PRO A 305 -28.01 -0.43 -7.06
N GLU A 306 -28.33 0.63 -7.81
CA GLU A 306 -28.35 1.98 -7.33
C GLU A 306 -29.45 2.03 -6.29
N LEU A 307 -29.08 2.49 -5.10
CA LEU A 307 -30.00 2.80 -4.02
C LEU A 307 -31.11 3.71 -4.55
N THR A 308 -32.28 3.13 -4.83
CA THR A 308 -33.54 3.80 -5.21
C THR A 308 -34.08 4.66 -4.07
N ARG A 309 -33.28 5.59 -3.54
CA ARG A 309 -33.64 6.36 -2.35
C ARG A 309 -33.34 7.85 -2.42
N ARG A 310 -33.08 8.42 -3.61
CA ARG A 310 -32.88 9.87 -3.74
C ARG A 310 -33.67 10.61 -4.82
N ARG A 311 -34.49 9.92 -5.61
CA ARG A 311 -35.38 10.61 -6.58
C ARG A 311 -36.81 10.81 -6.06
N GLU A 312 -37.30 9.95 -5.18
CA GLU A 312 -38.69 10.05 -4.68
C GLU A 312 -38.87 10.98 -3.48
N GLN A 313 -37.80 11.64 -2.98
CA GLN A 313 -37.89 12.56 -1.84
C GLN A 313 -37.98 14.05 -2.22
N TYR A 314 -38.02 14.37 -3.50
CA TYR A 314 -38.19 15.75 -4.00
C TYR A 314 -39.43 15.93 -4.91
N GLU A 315 -40.27 14.90 -5.06
CA GLU A 315 -41.51 14.95 -5.85
C GLU A 315 -42.75 14.48 -5.06
N MET A 316 -42.71 14.53 -3.73
CA MET A 316 -43.90 14.48 -2.86
C MET A 316 -43.88 15.63 -1.87
#